data_AF-A0AA90CNC8-F1
#
_entry.id   AF-A0AA90CNC8-F1
#
_cell.length_a   1.000
_cell.length_b   1.000
_cell.length_c   1.000
_cell.angle_alpha   90.00
_cell.angle_beta   90.00
_cell.angle_gamma   90.00
#
_symmetry.space_group_name_H-M   'P 1'
#
loop_
_entity.id
_entity.type
_entity.pdbx_description
1 polymer ?
#
loop_
_entity_poly.entity_id
_entity_poly.type
_entity_poly.pdbx_seq_one_letter_code
_entity_poly.pdbx_strand_id
1 'polypeptide(L)'
;MAIKNKKLNLKDKYQYLTRDMAWEPTYQKKEDIYPDEQFEGIKITDWSQWEDPFRLTMDAYWKYQAEKEKKLYAIFDAFAQNNGHQNISDARYVNALKLFLSGVSPLEYAAFQGYARVGRQFSGAGARVACQLQAIDELRHSQTQQHAMSHYNKHFNGLHDASHQHDRVWFLSVPKSFFDDARSAGPFEFLTAISFSFEYVLTNLLFVPFMSGAAYNGDMATVTFGFSAQSDEARHMTLGLEVIKFILEQHEDNVPIIQRWIDKWFWRGFRLLSLVGMMMDYMLPNKVMSWSEAWEVYYEQNGGALFKDLERYGIRPPKYQDVANAAKDHVSHQAWSTFYQYSKATNFHTWMPEEEEMAWLSEKYPETFDKYYRARFEHWDKEHKEGRRFYNNTLPQLCQVCQIPVMFTEKDDPTVFSHRQIKHEGERYHFCSDGCCDIFKNEPEKYIQAWLPVHQIYQGNCGGADVPTVVEKYYHINLGVDNLEYHGSPDHERWLDIKGLKPLKSSSAKKSAA
;
A
#
# COMPACT_ATOMS: atom_id res chain seq x y z
N MET A 1 21.36 -54.86 -21.98
CA MET A 1 21.67 -53.44 -21.73
C MET A 1 21.24 -53.11 -20.31
N ALA A 2 22.16 -52.71 -19.43
CA ALA A 2 21.81 -52.28 -18.09
C ALA A 2 21.03 -50.96 -18.18
N ILE A 3 19.74 -50.98 -17.83
CA ILE A 3 18.93 -49.77 -17.69
C ILE A 3 19.54 -48.99 -16.52
N LYS A 4 20.33 -47.95 -16.82
CA LYS A 4 20.76 -46.97 -15.81
C LYS A 4 19.50 -46.22 -15.36
N ASN A 5 18.91 -46.62 -14.24
CA ASN A 5 17.90 -45.83 -13.55
C ASN A 5 18.54 -44.50 -13.12
N LYS A 6 18.48 -43.49 -13.99
CA LYS A 6 18.89 -42.13 -13.66
C LYS A 6 17.80 -41.52 -12.78
N LYS A 7 18.09 -41.35 -11.49
CA LYS A 7 17.23 -40.60 -10.57
C LYS A 7 17.12 -39.15 -11.06
N LEU A 8 15.90 -38.60 -11.03
CA LEU A 8 15.63 -37.19 -11.32
C LEU A 8 16.35 -36.29 -10.31
N ASN A 9 16.88 -35.16 -10.76
CA ASN A 9 17.34 -34.10 -9.87
C ASN A 9 16.13 -33.38 -9.22
N LEU A 10 16.35 -32.49 -8.25
CA LEU A 10 15.26 -31.82 -7.54
C LEU A 10 14.40 -30.92 -8.43
N LYS A 11 15.02 -30.22 -9.39
CA LYS A 11 14.33 -29.36 -10.36
C LYS A 11 13.42 -30.19 -11.25
N ASP A 12 13.97 -31.20 -11.94
CA ASP A 12 13.22 -32.07 -12.85
C ASP A 12 12.10 -32.78 -12.08
N LYS A 13 12.38 -33.28 -10.86
CA LYS A 13 11.35 -33.92 -10.02
C LYS A 13 10.20 -32.97 -9.73
N TYR A 14 10.46 -31.71 -9.41
CA TYR A 14 9.41 -30.72 -9.17
C TYR A 14 8.62 -30.40 -10.45
N GLN A 15 9.29 -30.32 -11.59
CA GLN A 15 8.64 -30.12 -12.89
C GLN A 15 7.71 -31.29 -13.25
N TYR A 16 8.11 -32.54 -12.99
CA TYR A 16 7.23 -33.72 -13.12
C TYR A 16 6.01 -33.66 -12.19
N LEU A 17 6.16 -33.06 -11.00
CA LEU A 17 5.08 -32.90 -10.02
C LEU A 17 4.22 -31.64 -10.25
N THR A 18 4.47 -30.88 -11.32
CA THR A 18 3.73 -29.64 -11.63
C THR A 18 3.43 -29.53 -13.12
N ARG A 19 4.44 -29.20 -13.92
CA ARG A 19 4.34 -28.86 -15.35
C ARG A 19 3.94 -30.05 -16.22
N ASP A 20 4.42 -31.24 -15.90
CA ASP A 20 4.14 -32.49 -16.65
C ASP A 20 2.68 -32.94 -16.54
N MET A 21 1.91 -32.38 -15.58
CA MET A 21 0.47 -32.62 -15.50
C MET A 21 -0.34 -31.79 -16.51
N ALA A 22 0.26 -30.77 -17.13
CA ALA A 22 -0.35 -30.04 -18.23
C ALA A 22 -0.14 -30.76 -19.57
N TRP A 23 -0.96 -30.46 -20.57
CA TRP A 23 -0.85 -31.03 -21.90
C TRP A 23 -1.20 -30.01 -22.99
N GLU A 24 -0.73 -30.26 -24.22
CA GLU A 24 -1.14 -29.49 -25.38
C GLU A 24 -2.58 -29.89 -25.78
N PRO A 25 -3.53 -28.93 -25.85
CA PRO A 25 -4.93 -29.24 -26.06
C PRO A 25 -5.19 -29.74 -27.49
N THR A 26 -6.11 -30.71 -27.64
CA THR A 26 -6.50 -31.27 -28.95
C THR A 26 -7.93 -30.89 -29.36
N TYR A 27 -8.83 -30.73 -28.40
CA TYR A 27 -10.27 -30.52 -28.66
C TYR A 27 -10.71 -29.04 -28.61
N GLN A 28 -9.81 -28.16 -28.19
CA GLN A 28 -10.00 -26.70 -28.14
C GLN A 28 -8.70 -26.03 -28.54
N LYS A 29 -8.77 -24.84 -29.13
CA LYS A 29 -7.56 -24.07 -29.43
C LYS A 29 -6.93 -23.57 -28.13
N LYS A 30 -5.60 -23.56 -28.08
CA LYS A 30 -4.85 -23.05 -26.92
C LYS A 30 -5.20 -21.59 -26.60
N GLU A 31 -5.40 -20.78 -27.64
CA GLU A 31 -5.78 -19.37 -27.56
C GLU A 31 -7.19 -19.18 -26.96
N ASP A 32 -8.12 -20.10 -27.21
CA ASP A 32 -9.46 -20.04 -26.59
C ASP A 32 -9.40 -20.44 -25.10
N ILE A 33 -8.40 -21.25 -24.70
CA ILE A 33 -8.17 -21.66 -23.31
C ILE A 33 -7.43 -20.57 -22.51
N TYR A 34 -6.52 -19.84 -23.17
CA TYR A 34 -5.66 -18.79 -22.60
C TYR A 34 -5.75 -17.50 -23.45
N PRO A 35 -6.90 -16.82 -23.46
CA PRO A 35 -7.17 -15.71 -24.39
C PRO A 35 -6.40 -14.42 -24.06
N ASP A 36 -5.90 -14.28 -22.83
CA ASP A 36 -5.38 -13.02 -22.32
C ASP A 36 -3.86 -12.84 -22.58
N GLU A 37 -3.17 -13.80 -23.21
CA GLU A 37 -1.70 -13.75 -23.33
C GLU A 37 -1.16 -12.89 -24.49
N GLN A 38 -2.02 -12.42 -25.40
CA GLN A 38 -1.55 -11.77 -26.65
C GLN A 38 -1.77 -10.25 -26.69
N PHE A 39 -2.85 -9.74 -26.09
CA PHE A 39 -3.31 -8.38 -26.35
C PHE A 39 -2.38 -7.29 -25.77
N GLU A 40 -1.56 -7.65 -24.78
CA GLU A 40 -0.58 -6.74 -24.16
C GLU A 40 0.69 -6.54 -25.02
N GLY A 41 0.85 -7.33 -26.09
CA GLY A 41 2.01 -7.28 -26.97
C GLY A 41 3.25 -8.02 -26.45
N ILE A 42 3.17 -8.62 -25.26
CA ILE A 42 4.22 -9.50 -24.72
C ILE A 42 4.29 -10.78 -25.55
N LYS A 43 5.51 -11.21 -25.88
CA LYS A 43 5.78 -12.43 -26.63
C LYS A 43 6.53 -13.42 -25.75
N ILE A 44 5.95 -14.61 -25.59
CA ILE A 44 6.62 -15.74 -24.93
C ILE A 44 7.04 -16.73 -25.99
N THR A 45 8.36 -16.87 -26.18
CA THR A 45 8.92 -17.76 -27.22
C THR A 45 8.90 -19.22 -26.79
N ASP A 46 9.25 -19.49 -25.53
CA ASP A 46 9.32 -20.83 -24.98
C ASP A 46 9.06 -20.85 -23.47
N TRP A 47 7.82 -21.21 -23.11
CA TRP A 47 7.45 -21.42 -21.72
C TRP A 47 8.32 -22.45 -21.01
N SER A 48 8.93 -23.42 -21.71
CA SER A 48 9.79 -24.46 -21.11
C SER A 48 10.96 -23.89 -20.31
N GLN A 49 11.43 -22.69 -20.67
CA GLN A 49 12.52 -21.96 -20.03
C GLN A 49 12.17 -21.36 -18.67
N TRP A 50 10.90 -21.37 -18.26
CA TRP A 50 10.49 -20.93 -16.92
C TRP A 50 11.26 -21.68 -15.82
N GLU A 51 11.91 -20.94 -14.93
CA GLU A 51 12.50 -21.45 -13.70
C GLU A 51 11.54 -21.26 -12.54
N ASP A 52 11.23 -22.34 -11.82
CA ASP A 52 10.34 -22.26 -10.67
C ASP A 52 10.97 -21.43 -9.54
N PRO A 53 10.37 -20.29 -9.14
CA PRO A 53 10.94 -19.40 -8.12
C PRO A 53 11.05 -20.07 -6.75
N PHE A 54 10.18 -21.05 -6.50
CA PHE A 54 10.21 -21.91 -5.33
C PHE A 54 9.65 -23.28 -5.68
N ARG A 55 10.01 -24.30 -4.90
CA ARG A 55 9.70 -25.71 -5.19
C ARG A 55 8.96 -26.36 -4.02
N LEU A 56 7.73 -25.91 -3.76
CA LEU A 56 6.86 -26.42 -2.69
C LEU A 56 5.72 -27.24 -3.30
N THR A 57 5.72 -28.55 -3.04
CA THR A 57 4.55 -29.39 -3.30
C THR A 57 3.45 -29.12 -2.26
N MET A 58 2.19 -29.44 -2.58
CA MET A 58 1.06 -29.10 -1.71
C MET A 58 1.15 -29.70 -0.31
N ASP A 59 1.69 -30.90 -0.16
CA ASP A 59 1.92 -31.52 1.15
C ASP A 59 2.93 -30.73 2.00
N ALA A 60 3.99 -30.22 1.37
CA ALA A 60 4.98 -29.37 2.03
C ALA A 60 4.38 -28.01 2.38
N TYR A 61 3.64 -27.39 1.46
CA TYR A 61 2.95 -26.12 1.68
C TYR A 61 2.00 -26.23 2.88
N TRP A 62 1.09 -27.20 2.88
CA TRP A 62 0.14 -27.40 3.99
C TRP A 62 0.86 -27.67 5.31
N LYS A 63 1.91 -28.50 5.31
CA LYS A 63 2.66 -28.81 6.53
C LYS A 63 3.28 -27.56 7.15
N TYR A 64 3.98 -26.74 6.37
CA TYR A 64 4.65 -25.55 6.89
C TYR A 64 3.65 -24.44 7.25
N GLN A 65 2.64 -24.20 6.41
CA GLN A 65 1.61 -23.20 6.68
C GLN A 65 0.81 -23.54 7.93
N ALA A 66 0.39 -24.79 8.12
CA ALA A 66 -0.36 -25.19 9.31
C ALA A 66 0.43 -24.99 10.61
N GLU A 67 1.74 -25.22 10.60
CA GLU A 67 2.60 -25.00 11.78
C GLU A 67 2.75 -23.50 12.11
N LYS A 68 2.82 -22.64 11.08
CA LYS A 68 2.84 -21.18 11.24
C LYS A 68 1.52 -20.68 11.83
N GLU A 69 0.39 -21.12 11.26
CA GLU A 69 -0.94 -20.71 11.71
C GLU A 69 -1.22 -21.15 13.16
N LYS A 70 -0.86 -22.38 13.55
CA LYS A 70 -1.03 -22.84 14.95
C LYS A 70 -0.33 -21.91 15.95
N LYS A 71 0.90 -21.48 15.64
CA LYS A 71 1.66 -20.57 16.51
C LYS A 71 1.07 -19.16 16.49
N LEU A 72 0.70 -18.67 15.30
CA LEU A 72 0.12 -17.35 15.12
C LEU A 72 -1.17 -17.19 15.94
N TYR A 73 -2.12 -18.11 15.79
CA TYR A 73 -3.40 -18.03 16.51
C TYR A 73 -3.24 -18.26 18.01
N ALA A 74 -2.31 -19.12 18.46
CA ALA A 74 -2.01 -19.24 19.88
C ALA A 74 -1.54 -17.90 20.49
N ILE A 75 -0.77 -17.11 19.74
CA ILE A 75 -0.32 -15.77 20.18
C ILE A 75 -1.46 -14.76 20.10
N PHE A 76 -2.31 -14.79 19.07
CA PHE A 76 -3.50 -13.92 19.00
C PHE A 76 -4.46 -14.17 20.16
N ASP A 77 -4.72 -15.43 20.50
CA ASP A 77 -5.54 -15.81 21.64
C ASP A 77 -4.92 -15.31 22.94
N ALA A 78 -3.61 -15.51 23.14
CA ALA A 78 -2.90 -15.02 24.31
C ALA A 78 -2.92 -13.48 24.39
N PHE A 79 -2.73 -12.78 23.28
CA PHE A 79 -2.80 -11.32 23.20
C PHE A 79 -4.18 -10.81 23.62
N ALA A 80 -5.25 -11.39 23.06
CA ALA A 80 -6.62 -11.01 23.41
C ALA A 80 -6.95 -11.34 24.87
N GLN A 81 -6.58 -12.55 25.33
CA GLN A 81 -6.83 -13.01 26.71
C GLN A 81 -6.16 -12.12 27.76
N ASN A 82 -4.96 -11.62 27.47
CA ASN A 82 -4.19 -10.79 28.39
C ASN A 82 -4.41 -9.29 28.16
N ASN A 83 -5.40 -8.89 27.35
CA ASN A 83 -5.64 -7.49 27.00
C ASN A 83 -4.39 -6.77 26.47
N GLY A 84 -3.61 -7.43 25.61
CA GLY A 84 -2.30 -6.95 25.16
C GLY A 84 -2.34 -5.58 24.46
N HIS A 85 -3.49 -5.14 23.95
CA HIS A 85 -3.70 -3.79 23.43
C HIS A 85 -3.39 -2.68 24.45
N GLN A 86 -3.41 -2.98 25.76
CA GLN A 86 -3.04 -2.03 26.82
C GLN A 86 -1.53 -1.80 26.94
N ASN A 87 -0.72 -2.68 26.32
CA ASN A 87 0.74 -2.64 26.38
C ASN A 87 1.38 -1.83 25.25
N ILE A 88 0.59 -1.30 24.30
CA ILE A 88 1.12 -0.41 23.27
C ILE A 88 1.65 0.90 23.89
N SER A 89 2.52 1.59 23.15
CA SER A 89 3.18 2.82 23.57
C SER A 89 2.19 3.94 23.91
N ASP A 90 1.29 4.25 22.99
CA ASP A 90 0.22 5.24 23.12
C ASP A 90 -0.94 4.92 22.17
N ALA A 91 -2.19 5.28 22.51
CA ALA A 91 -3.32 4.99 21.61
C ALA A 91 -3.28 5.77 20.28
N ARG A 92 -2.42 6.81 20.14
CA ARG A 92 -2.09 7.40 18.84
C ARG A 92 -1.62 6.36 17.83
N TYR A 93 -0.85 5.35 18.27
CA TYR A 93 -0.37 4.24 17.43
C TYR A 93 -1.50 3.54 16.67
N VAL A 94 -2.70 3.42 17.28
CA VAL A 94 -3.82 2.70 16.67
C VAL A 94 -4.30 3.37 15.39
N ASN A 95 -4.02 4.65 15.15
CA ASN A 95 -4.34 5.30 13.89
C ASN A 95 -3.56 4.71 12.70
N ALA A 96 -2.34 4.19 12.94
CA ALA A 96 -1.62 3.41 11.94
C ALA A 96 -2.38 2.12 11.58
N LEU A 97 -2.99 1.46 12.57
CA LEU A 97 -3.80 0.25 12.36
C LEU A 97 -5.12 0.56 11.65
N LYS A 98 -5.73 1.72 11.91
CA LYS A 98 -6.93 2.19 11.18
C LYS A 98 -6.62 2.38 9.69
N LEU A 99 -5.49 3.02 9.38
CA LEU A 99 -4.99 3.15 8.02
C LEU A 99 -4.66 1.78 7.40
N PHE A 100 -4.01 0.89 8.15
CA PHE A 100 -3.64 -0.44 7.66
C PHE A 100 -4.87 -1.29 7.31
N LEU A 101 -5.83 -1.44 8.23
CA LEU A 101 -6.98 -2.31 8.04
C LEU A 101 -7.92 -1.84 6.91
N SER A 102 -8.02 -0.53 6.70
CA SER A 102 -8.90 0.05 5.66
C SER A 102 -8.18 0.36 4.35
N GLY A 103 -6.86 0.55 4.38
CA GLY A 103 -6.04 0.89 3.22
C GLY A 103 -5.23 -0.26 2.63
N VAL A 104 -4.62 -1.09 3.47
CA VAL A 104 -3.68 -2.16 3.06
C VAL A 104 -4.37 -3.53 3.05
N SER A 105 -5.08 -3.91 4.11
CA SER A 105 -5.73 -5.24 4.17
C SER A 105 -6.70 -5.55 3.01
N PRO A 106 -7.45 -4.58 2.45
CA PRO A 106 -8.26 -4.82 1.26
C PRO A 106 -7.41 -5.06 0.00
N LEU A 107 -6.16 -4.58 -0.04
CA LEU A 107 -5.22 -4.86 -1.12
C LEU A 107 -4.78 -6.32 -1.12
N GLU A 108 -4.59 -6.95 0.05
CA GLU A 108 -4.30 -8.39 0.13
C GLU A 108 -5.45 -9.20 -0.47
N TYR A 109 -6.69 -8.82 -0.19
CA TYR A 109 -7.85 -9.48 -0.78
C TYR A 109 -7.94 -9.23 -2.30
N ALA A 110 -7.61 -8.02 -2.75
CA ALA A 110 -7.54 -7.71 -4.17
C ALA A 110 -6.42 -8.50 -4.87
N ALA A 111 -5.27 -8.66 -4.23
CA ALA A 111 -4.14 -9.46 -4.68
C ALA A 111 -4.53 -10.95 -4.77
N PHE A 112 -5.19 -11.51 -3.75
CA PHE A 112 -5.78 -12.85 -3.82
C PHE A 112 -6.64 -13.02 -5.08
N GLN A 113 -7.56 -12.10 -5.35
CA GLN A 113 -8.42 -12.15 -6.54
C GLN A 113 -7.61 -12.04 -7.84
N GLY A 114 -6.63 -11.13 -7.88
CA GLY A 114 -5.75 -10.92 -9.03
C GLY A 114 -4.91 -12.16 -9.34
N TYR A 115 -4.20 -12.70 -8.35
CA TYR A 115 -3.39 -13.91 -8.46
C TYR A 115 -4.22 -15.16 -8.77
N ALA A 116 -5.44 -15.26 -8.26
CA ALA A 116 -6.36 -16.33 -8.66
C ALA A 116 -6.72 -16.25 -10.16
N ARG A 117 -6.95 -15.04 -10.70
CA ARG A 117 -7.17 -14.82 -12.13
C ARG A 117 -5.93 -15.20 -12.94
N VAL A 118 -4.77 -14.61 -12.64
CA VAL A 118 -3.56 -14.84 -13.47
C VAL A 118 -2.99 -16.26 -13.31
N GLY A 119 -3.22 -16.90 -12.15
CA GLY A 119 -2.96 -18.32 -11.92
C GLY A 119 -3.83 -19.25 -12.78
N ARG A 120 -4.86 -18.74 -13.45
CA ARG A 120 -5.59 -19.43 -14.52
C ARG A 120 -5.14 -19.01 -15.92
N GLN A 121 -4.81 -17.74 -16.13
CA GLN A 121 -4.62 -17.18 -17.47
C GLN A 121 -3.30 -17.54 -18.15
N PHE A 122 -2.22 -17.81 -17.40
CA PHE A 122 -0.96 -18.20 -18.04
C PHE A 122 -1.00 -19.63 -18.60
N SER A 123 -0.55 -19.83 -19.83
CA SER A 123 -0.43 -21.13 -20.48
C SER A 123 0.77 -21.94 -19.96
N GLY A 124 1.78 -21.27 -19.40
CA GLY A 124 2.87 -21.87 -18.64
C GLY A 124 2.44 -22.43 -17.28
N ALA A 125 2.45 -23.76 -17.13
CA ALA A 125 1.99 -24.42 -15.90
C ALA A 125 2.81 -24.07 -14.63
N GLY A 126 4.12 -23.81 -14.77
CA GLY A 126 4.96 -23.40 -13.65
C GLY A 126 4.56 -22.03 -13.10
N ALA A 127 4.34 -21.05 -13.98
CA ALA A 127 3.84 -19.73 -13.62
C ALA A 127 2.46 -19.81 -12.97
N ARG A 128 1.55 -20.66 -13.48
CA ARG A 128 0.24 -20.89 -12.85
C ARG A 128 0.35 -21.36 -11.40
N VAL A 129 1.17 -22.38 -11.13
CA VAL A 129 1.33 -22.91 -9.76
C VAL A 129 1.93 -21.86 -8.83
N ALA A 130 2.91 -21.09 -9.29
CA ALA A 130 3.50 -20.01 -8.50
C ALA A 130 2.46 -18.93 -8.16
N CYS A 131 1.68 -18.48 -9.14
CA CYS A 131 0.59 -17.52 -8.92
C CYS A 131 -0.52 -18.07 -8.03
N GLN A 132 -0.86 -19.36 -8.13
CA GLN A 132 -1.90 -19.98 -7.29
C GLN A 132 -1.46 -20.09 -5.83
N LEU A 133 -0.19 -20.46 -5.59
CA LEU A 133 0.38 -20.47 -4.25
C LEU A 133 0.44 -19.05 -3.66
N GLN A 134 0.80 -18.07 -4.48
CA GLN A 134 0.72 -16.68 -4.07
C GLN A 134 -0.72 -16.27 -3.73
N ALA A 135 -1.71 -16.56 -4.58
CA ALA A 135 -3.11 -16.20 -4.33
C ALA A 135 -3.61 -16.68 -2.96
N ILE A 136 -3.29 -17.92 -2.58
CA ILE A 136 -3.72 -18.47 -1.29
C ILE A 136 -2.90 -17.92 -0.11
N ASP A 137 -1.65 -17.49 -0.33
CA ASP A 137 -0.89 -16.71 0.65
C ASP A 137 -1.55 -15.33 0.86
N GLU A 138 -2.00 -14.64 -0.19
CA GLU A 138 -2.68 -13.34 -0.05
C GLU A 138 -4.04 -13.47 0.66
N LEU A 139 -4.76 -14.58 0.42
CA LEU A 139 -5.97 -14.87 1.18
C LEU A 139 -5.66 -15.08 2.67
N ARG A 140 -4.54 -15.77 2.97
CA ARG A 140 -4.06 -15.94 4.34
C ARG A 140 -3.73 -14.59 4.96
N HIS A 141 -3.03 -13.70 4.27
CA HIS A 141 -2.70 -12.36 4.77
C HIS A 141 -3.97 -11.57 5.05
N SER A 142 -4.89 -11.51 4.09
CA SER A 142 -6.18 -10.85 4.24
C SER A 142 -6.90 -11.32 5.52
N GLN A 143 -7.06 -12.64 5.71
CA GLN A 143 -7.79 -13.19 6.86
C GLN A 143 -7.06 -13.00 8.18
N THR A 144 -5.75 -13.26 8.23
CA THR A 144 -4.96 -13.12 9.46
C THR A 144 -4.85 -11.66 9.91
N GLN A 145 -4.83 -10.71 8.98
CA GLN A 145 -4.90 -9.28 9.31
C GLN A 145 -6.26 -8.90 9.92
N GLN A 146 -7.38 -9.44 9.41
CA GLN A 146 -8.69 -9.25 10.07
C GLN A 146 -8.67 -9.78 11.51
N HIS A 147 -8.08 -10.97 11.73
CA HIS A 147 -8.01 -11.57 13.05
C HIS A 147 -7.06 -10.82 13.99
N ALA A 148 -5.91 -10.34 13.49
CA ALA A 148 -4.96 -9.53 14.25
C ALA A 148 -5.62 -8.22 14.74
N MET A 149 -6.38 -7.56 13.85
CA MET A 149 -7.03 -6.28 14.16
C MET A 149 -8.35 -6.44 14.94
N SER A 150 -8.91 -7.64 14.98
CA SER A 150 -10.19 -7.92 15.65
C SER A 150 -10.22 -7.49 17.11
N HIS A 151 -9.13 -7.72 17.86
CA HIS A 151 -9.07 -7.29 19.26
C HIS A 151 -9.01 -5.77 19.39
N TYR A 152 -8.20 -5.09 18.57
CA TYR A 152 -8.14 -3.62 18.56
C TYR A 152 -9.50 -3.00 18.22
N ASN A 153 -10.25 -3.55 17.25
CA ASN A 153 -11.58 -3.06 16.89
C ASN A 153 -12.60 -3.10 18.04
N LYS A 154 -12.43 -4.00 19.02
CA LYS A 154 -13.29 -4.03 20.22
C LYS A 154 -13.00 -2.86 21.17
N HIS A 155 -11.79 -2.31 21.11
CA HIS A 155 -11.28 -1.36 22.09
C HIS A 155 -11.09 0.05 21.55
N PHE A 156 -10.95 0.23 20.24
CA PHE A 156 -10.68 1.51 19.59
C PHE A 156 -11.61 1.74 18.40
N ASN A 157 -11.80 3.01 18.05
CA ASN A 157 -12.71 3.46 17.00
C ASN A 157 -12.06 3.41 15.60
N GLY A 158 -12.83 3.64 14.54
CA GLY A 158 -12.34 3.73 13.16
C GLY A 158 -11.93 2.43 12.46
N LEU A 159 -11.97 1.28 13.15
CA LEU A 159 -11.62 -0.05 12.62
C LEU A 159 -12.86 -0.87 12.17
N HIS A 160 -14.07 -0.36 12.39
CA HIS A 160 -15.29 -1.18 12.47
C HIS A 160 -15.93 -1.54 11.12
N ASP A 161 -15.62 -0.79 10.05
CA ASP A 161 -16.24 -0.99 8.73
C ASP A 161 -15.25 -0.82 7.57
N ALA A 162 -14.04 -1.36 7.76
CA ALA A 162 -12.88 -1.11 6.90
C ALA A 162 -13.11 -1.45 5.42
N SER A 163 -13.75 -2.58 5.09
CA SER A 163 -14.03 -2.95 3.70
C SER A 163 -15.08 -2.03 3.05
N HIS A 164 -16.12 -1.64 3.78
CA HIS A 164 -17.12 -0.69 3.27
C HIS A 164 -16.49 0.69 2.98
N GLN A 165 -15.62 1.14 3.90
CA GLN A 165 -14.88 2.39 3.79
C GLN A 165 -13.89 2.38 2.63
N HIS A 166 -13.20 1.26 2.37
CA HIS A 166 -12.23 1.14 1.28
C HIS A 166 -12.82 1.51 -0.09
N ASP A 167 -14.08 1.14 -0.32
CA ASP A 167 -14.78 1.41 -1.58
C ASP A 167 -15.34 2.84 -1.71
N ARG A 168 -15.25 3.67 -0.67
CA ARG A 168 -16.01 4.93 -0.58
C ARG A 168 -15.19 6.13 -0.11
N VAL A 169 -14.42 5.97 0.96
CA VAL A 169 -13.73 7.07 1.64
C VAL A 169 -12.68 7.69 0.71
N TRP A 170 -12.64 9.01 0.68
CA TRP A 170 -11.88 9.76 -0.33
C TRP A 170 -10.40 9.37 -0.43
N PHE A 171 -9.71 9.18 0.70
CA PHE A 171 -8.28 8.85 0.66
C PHE A 171 -8.04 7.35 0.38
N LEU A 172 -9.04 6.50 0.61
CA LEU A 172 -8.97 5.06 0.33
C LEU A 172 -9.18 4.73 -1.15
N SER A 173 -9.65 5.69 -1.95
CA SER A 173 -9.61 5.57 -3.41
C SER A 173 -8.17 5.53 -3.95
N VAL A 174 -7.18 6.01 -3.19
CA VAL A 174 -5.76 5.93 -3.54
C VAL A 174 -5.28 4.47 -3.61
N PRO A 175 -5.31 3.66 -2.52
CA PRO A 175 -4.97 2.24 -2.59
C PRO A 175 -5.93 1.46 -3.50
N LYS A 176 -7.24 1.73 -3.43
CA LYS A 176 -8.22 1.03 -4.28
C LYS A 176 -7.91 1.20 -5.77
N SER A 177 -7.71 2.43 -6.23
CA SER A 177 -7.45 2.70 -7.65
C SER A 177 -6.09 2.17 -8.12
N PHE A 178 -5.10 2.05 -7.22
CA PHE A 178 -3.83 1.40 -7.54
C PHE A 178 -4.05 -0.08 -7.90
N PHE A 179 -4.79 -0.82 -7.08
CA PHE A 179 -5.06 -2.23 -7.34
C PHE A 179 -6.12 -2.47 -8.42
N ASP A 180 -7.13 -1.60 -8.55
CA ASP A 180 -8.10 -1.69 -9.63
C ASP A 180 -7.42 -1.45 -11.00
N ASP A 181 -6.46 -0.52 -11.10
CA ASP A 181 -5.61 -0.32 -12.28
C ASP A 181 -4.83 -1.60 -12.62
N ALA A 182 -4.23 -2.26 -11.62
CA ALA A 182 -3.46 -3.49 -11.83
C ALA A 182 -4.36 -4.65 -12.25
N ARG A 183 -5.51 -4.85 -11.59
CA ARG A 183 -6.42 -5.97 -11.86
C ARG A 183 -7.21 -5.84 -13.15
N SER A 184 -7.45 -4.61 -13.60
CA SER A 184 -8.09 -4.35 -14.89
C SER A 184 -7.11 -4.41 -16.06
N ALA A 185 -5.80 -4.49 -15.80
CA ALA A 185 -4.79 -4.72 -16.81
C ALA A 185 -4.78 -6.20 -17.25
N GLY A 186 -3.89 -6.54 -18.18
CA GLY A 186 -3.66 -7.92 -18.56
C GLY A 186 -2.73 -8.66 -17.60
N PRO A 187 -2.57 -9.98 -17.80
CA PRO A 187 -1.84 -10.83 -16.87
C PRO A 187 -0.35 -10.47 -16.74
N PHE A 188 0.31 -10.02 -17.81
CA PHE A 188 1.74 -9.67 -17.75
C PHE A 188 1.97 -8.30 -17.09
N GLU A 189 1.11 -7.32 -17.35
CA GLU A 189 1.17 -6.05 -16.63
C GLU A 189 0.87 -6.27 -15.15
N PHE A 190 -0.12 -7.10 -14.78
CA PHE A 190 -0.43 -7.42 -13.39
C PHE A 190 0.78 -7.99 -12.64
N LEU A 191 1.52 -8.94 -13.22
CA LEU A 191 2.76 -9.47 -12.61
C LEU A 191 3.88 -8.42 -12.52
N THR A 192 4.01 -7.55 -13.52
CA THR A 192 5.01 -6.46 -13.49
C THR A 192 4.65 -5.40 -12.44
N ALA A 193 3.36 -5.13 -12.26
CA ALA A 193 2.83 -4.19 -11.30
C ALA A 193 2.95 -4.69 -9.86
N ILE A 194 2.46 -5.90 -9.59
CA ILE A 194 2.32 -6.41 -8.24
C ILE A 194 3.55 -7.24 -7.85
N SER A 195 3.84 -8.35 -8.53
CA SER A 195 4.98 -9.20 -8.14
C SER A 195 6.32 -8.47 -8.24
N PHE A 196 6.60 -7.77 -9.34
CA PHE A 196 7.88 -7.07 -9.51
C PHE A 196 7.89 -5.70 -8.80
N SER A 197 7.02 -4.78 -9.20
CA SER A 197 7.13 -3.40 -8.71
C SER A 197 6.72 -3.26 -7.25
N PHE A 198 5.60 -3.87 -6.82
CA PHE A 198 5.11 -3.74 -5.45
C PHE A 198 5.81 -4.69 -4.48
N GLU A 199 5.86 -5.98 -4.77
CA GLU A 199 6.31 -7.02 -3.84
C GLU A 199 7.81 -7.31 -3.89
N TYR A 200 8.53 -6.81 -4.89
CA TYR A 200 9.99 -6.91 -4.92
C TYR A 200 10.66 -5.55 -4.73
N VAL A 201 10.39 -4.58 -5.61
CA VAL A 201 11.08 -3.28 -5.58
C VAL A 201 10.65 -2.43 -4.37
N LEU A 202 9.35 -2.41 -4.06
CA LEU A 202 8.79 -1.48 -3.06
C LEU A 202 8.35 -2.15 -1.75
N THR A 203 8.39 -3.49 -1.66
CA THR A 203 7.77 -4.22 -0.54
C THR A 203 8.27 -3.79 0.83
N ASN A 204 9.58 -3.56 0.96
CA ASN A 204 10.18 -3.19 2.24
C ASN A 204 9.75 -1.80 2.71
N LEU A 205 9.36 -0.89 1.80
CA LEU A 205 8.82 0.42 2.13
C LEU A 205 7.38 0.38 2.64
N LEU A 206 6.68 -0.76 2.49
CA LEU A 206 5.40 -1.02 3.14
C LEU A 206 5.59 -1.90 4.38
N PHE A 207 6.24 -3.04 4.22
CA PHE A 207 6.33 -4.09 5.22
C PHE A 207 7.14 -3.66 6.44
N VAL A 208 8.35 -3.12 6.23
CA VAL A 208 9.24 -2.77 7.36
C VAL A 208 8.60 -1.70 8.23
N PRO A 209 8.07 -0.57 7.71
CA PRO A 209 7.47 0.47 8.55
C PRO A 209 6.34 -0.04 9.46
N PHE A 210 5.40 -0.84 8.95
CA PHE A 210 4.31 -1.36 9.77
C PHE A 210 4.80 -2.41 10.78
N MET A 211 5.61 -3.38 10.35
CA MET A 211 6.00 -4.51 11.20
C MET A 211 7.04 -4.12 12.25
N SER A 212 8.03 -3.30 11.90
CA SER A 212 8.98 -2.74 12.88
C SER A 212 8.33 -1.67 13.76
N GLY A 213 7.43 -0.86 13.19
CA GLY A 213 6.63 0.10 13.95
C GLY A 213 5.82 -0.58 15.05
N ALA A 214 5.20 -1.73 14.75
CA ALA A 214 4.53 -2.57 15.73
C ALA A 214 5.48 -3.03 16.85
N ALA A 215 6.66 -3.55 16.50
CA ALA A 215 7.65 -4.00 17.46
C ALA A 215 8.11 -2.89 18.43
N TYR A 216 8.40 -1.69 17.90
CA TYR A 216 8.84 -0.53 18.70
C TYR A 216 7.73 0.09 19.55
N ASN A 217 6.47 -0.17 19.20
CA ASN A 217 5.31 0.39 19.88
C ASN A 217 4.52 -0.65 20.70
N GLY A 218 5.08 -1.84 20.94
CA GLY A 218 4.51 -2.84 21.84
C GLY A 218 3.31 -3.61 21.27
N ASP A 219 3.07 -3.56 19.96
CA ASP A 219 1.99 -4.31 19.31
C ASP A 219 2.42 -5.73 18.97
N MET A 220 2.12 -6.64 19.90
CA MET A 220 2.43 -8.06 19.75
C MET A 220 1.63 -8.75 18.64
N ALA A 221 0.39 -8.31 18.35
CA ALA A 221 -0.42 -8.96 17.32
C ALA A 221 0.16 -8.70 15.93
N THR A 222 0.39 -7.43 15.58
CA THR A 222 0.93 -7.06 14.27
C THR A 222 2.36 -7.55 14.06
N VAL A 223 3.24 -7.46 15.06
CA VAL A 223 4.63 -7.97 14.90
C VAL A 223 4.65 -9.48 14.68
N THR A 224 3.75 -10.23 15.34
CA THR A 224 3.65 -11.68 15.16
C THR A 224 3.12 -12.05 13.78
N PHE A 225 2.14 -11.30 13.27
CA PHE A 225 1.73 -11.41 11.86
C PHE A 225 2.93 -11.17 10.94
N GLY A 226 3.68 -10.08 11.14
CA GLY A 226 4.86 -9.76 10.34
C GLY A 226 5.89 -10.91 10.31
N PHE A 227 6.30 -11.43 11.46
CA PHE A 227 7.20 -12.60 11.50
C PHE A 227 6.60 -13.83 10.81
N SER A 228 5.30 -14.03 10.91
CA SER A 228 4.61 -15.13 10.24
C SER A 228 4.49 -14.93 8.73
N ALA A 229 4.45 -13.70 8.21
CA ALA A 229 4.37 -13.43 6.77
C ALA A 229 5.73 -13.48 6.06
N GLN A 230 6.85 -13.24 6.76
CA GLN A 230 8.19 -13.14 6.15
C GLN A 230 8.58 -14.26 5.18
N SER A 231 8.25 -15.53 5.49
CA SER A 231 8.59 -16.64 4.58
C SER A 231 7.72 -16.70 3.33
N ASP A 232 6.53 -16.08 3.37
CA ASP A 232 5.65 -15.92 2.21
C ASP A 232 6.18 -14.79 1.34
N GLU A 233 6.48 -13.64 1.93
CA GLU A 233 7.14 -12.52 1.25
C GLU A 233 8.44 -12.94 0.55
N ALA A 234 9.25 -13.80 1.17
CA ALA A 234 10.45 -14.32 0.53
C ALA A 234 10.14 -15.09 -0.79
N ARG A 235 9.01 -15.80 -0.85
CA ARG A 235 8.55 -16.49 -2.08
C ARG A 235 8.00 -15.49 -3.09
N HIS A 236 7.21 -14.52 -2.64
CA HIS A 236 6.64 -13.45 -3.47
C HIS A 236 7.73 -12.62 -4.14
N MET A 237 8.72 -12.18 -3.37
CA MET A 237 9.93 -11.50 -3.88
C MET A 237 10.64 -12.35 -4.95
N THR A 238 10.82 -13.64 -4.70
CA THR A 238 11.50 -14.51 -5.68
C THR A 238 10.68 -14.66 -6.96
N LEU A 239 9.34 -14.76 -6.87
CA LEU A 239 8.46 -14.75 -8.04
C LEU A 239 8.54 -13.43 -8.82
N GLY A 240 8.55 -12.28 -8.13
CA GLY A 240 8.73 -10.96 -8.73
C GLY A 240 10.01 -10.82 -9.54
N LEU A 241 11.12 -11.33 -9.02
CA LEU A 241 12.40 -11.28 -9.72
C LEU A 241 12.47 -12.27 -10.90
N GLU A 242 11.95 -13.47 -10.74
CA GLU A 242 12.02 -14.48 -11.81
C GLU A 242 11.04 -14.18 -12.95
N VAL A 243 9.86 -13.60 -12.68
CA VAL A 243 8.94 -13.22 -13.75
C VAL A 243 9.52 -12.13 -14.65
N ILE A 244 10.14 -11.10 -14.08
CA ILE A 244 10.67 -9.99 -14.89
C ILE A 244 11.83 -10.47 -15.77
N LYS A 245 12.74 -11.27 -15.22
CA LYS A 245 13.85 -11.87 -15.98
C LYS A 245 13.32 -12.76 -17.08
N PHE A 246 12.36 -13.64 -16.77
CA PHE A 246 11.75 -14.52 -17.75
C PHE A 246 11.19 -13.72 -18.91
N ILE A 247 10.30 -12.75 -18.66
CA ILE A 247 9.67 -11.96 -19.74
C ILE A 247 10.72 -11.22 -20.58
N LEU A 248 11.74 -10.63 -19.96
CA LEU A 248 12.82 -9.91 -20.65
C LEU A 248 13.66 -10.83 -21.55
N GLU A 249 13.87 -12.08 -21.13
CA GLU A 249 14.65 -13.08 -21.89
C GLU A 249 13.84 -13.72 -23.03
N GLN A 250 12.51 -13.67 -22.98
CA GLN A 250 11.66 -14.32 -23.97
C GLN A 250 11.66 -13.65 -25.34
N HIS A 251 11.75 -12.31 -25.42
CA HIS A 251 11.76 -11.58 -26.68
C HIS A 251 12.22 -10.12 -26.48
N GLU A 252 13.02 -9.58 -27.41
CA GLU A 252 13.55 -8.20 -27.33
C GLU A 252 12.44 -7.13 -27.34
N ASP A 253 11.39 -7.31 -28.15
CA ASP A 253 10.19 -6.45 -28.15
C ASP A 253 9.48 -6.34 -26.78
N ASN A 254 9.75 -7.25 -25.83
CA ASN A 254 9.19 -7.15 -24.49
C ASN A 254 9.86 -6.03 -23.70
N VAL A 255 11.14 -5.72 -23.96
CA VAL A 255 11.94 -4.76 -23.17
C VAL A 255 11.29 -3.37 -23.14
N PRO A 256 10.86 -2.76 -24.26
CA PRO A 256 10.19 -1.45 -24.21
C PRO A 256 8.84 -1.48 -23.50
N ILE A 257 8.10 -2.60 -23.57
CA ILE A 257 6.81 -2.76 -22.88
C ILE A 257 7.03 -2.81 -21.38
N ILE A 258 7.95 -3.68 -20.93
CA ILE A 258 8.35 -3.81 -19.54
C ILE A 258 8.90 -2.50 -18.99
N GLN A 259 9.76 -1.78 -19.74
CA GLN A 259 10.29 -0.50 -19.28
C GLN A 259 9.17 0.53 -19.01
N ARG A 260 8.15 0.60 -19.88
CA ARG A 260 6.99 1.48 -19.64
C ARG A 260 6.21 1.10 -18.40
N TRP A 261 6.01 -0.20 -18.16
CA TRP A 261 5.34 -0.67 -16.95
C TRP A 261 6.16 -0.41 -15.70
N ILE A 262 7.48 -0.59 -15.73
CA ILE A 262 8.38 -0.22 -14.63
C ILE A 262 8.24 1.27 -14.30
N ASP A 263 8.24 2.15 -15.31
CA ASP A 263 8.06 3.59 -15.11
C ASP A 263 6.69 3.90 -14.46
N LYS A 264 5.61 3.30 -14.99
CA LYS A 264 4.24 3.48 -14.49
C LYS A 264 4.09 3.02 -13.05
N TRP A 265 4.49 1.79 -12.76
CA TRP A 265 4.21 1.12 -11.49
C TRP A 265 5.16 1.54 -10.38
N PHE A 266 6.39 1.95 -10.71
CA PHE A 266 7.22 2.72 -9.78
C PHE A 266 6.49 4.00 -9.33
N TRP A 267 6.01 4.81 -10.27
CA TRP A 267 5.41 6.10 -9.93
C TRP A 267 4.08 5.96 -9.18
N ARG A 268 3.23 5.03 -9.60
CA ARG A 268 1.98 4.70 -8.91
C ARG A 268 2.24 4.15 -7.50
N GLY A 269 3.24 3.28 -7.35
CA GLY A 269 3.64 2.71 -6.06
C GLY A 269 4.23 3.78 -5.14
N PHE A 270 5.11 4.64 -5.64
CA PHE A 270 5.65 5.77 -4.88
C PHE A 270 4.55 6.71 -4.37
N ARG A 271 3.55 7.02 -5.20
CA ARG A 271 2.39 7.83 -4.76
C ARG A 271 1.60 7.12 -3.67
N LEU A 272 1.32 5.83 -3.80
CA LEU A 272 0.66 5.03 -2.77
C LEU A 272 1.44 5.07 -1.44
N LEU A 273 2.76 4.90 -1.49
CA LEU A 273 3.63 4.88 -0.32
C LEU A 273 3.73 6.21 0.43
N SER A 274 3.22 7.32 -0.12
CA SER A 274 3.10 8.57 0.65
C SER A 274 2.24 8.42 1.92
N LEU A 275 1.26 7.50 1.90
CA LEU A 275 0.48 7.15 3.09
C LEU A 275 1.34 6.47 4.16
N VAL A 276 2.30 5.64 3.74
CA VAL A 276 3.22 4.94 4.65
C VAL A 276 4.27 5.89 5.20
N GLY A 277 4.83 6.78 4.37
CA GLY A 277 5.74 7.82 4.81
C GLY A 277 5.14 8.73 5.89
N MET A 278 3.87 9.13 5.71
CA MET A 278 3.12 9.83 6.76
C MET A 278 2.99 8.98 8.02
N MET A 279 2.57 7.72 7.89
CA MET A 279 2.32 6.83 9.02
C MET A 279 3.57 6.67 9.89
N MET A 280 4.72 6.37 9.28
CA MET A 280 5.93 6.06 10.04
C MET A 280 6.54 7.28 10.75
N ASP A 281 6.46 8.46 10.14
CA ASP A 281 7.02 9.68 10.72
C ASP A 281 6.09 10.31 11.77
N TYR A 282 4.77 10.11 11.69
CA TYR A 282 3.81 10.84 12.51
C TYR A 282 2.90 9.97 13.37
N MET A 283 2.52 8.78 12.92
CA MET A 283 1.53 7.94 13.63
C MET A 283 2.16 6.98 14.64
N LEU A 284 3.46 6.70 14.55
CA LEU A 284 4.18 5.82 15.46
C LEU A 284 4.77 6.65 16.62
N PRO A 285 4.29 6.55 17.87
CA PRO A 285 4.86 7.32 18.99
C PRO A 285 6.37 7.11 19.14
N ASN A 286 6.79 5.84 19.22
CA ASN A 286 8.19 5.45 19.18
C ASN A 286 8.60 5.25 17.72
N LYS A 287 9.46 6.14 17.22
CA LYS A 287 9.95 6.11 15.84
C LYS A 287 10.93 4.95 15.64
N VAL A 288 10.96 4.40 14.43
CA VAL A 288 11.92 3.36 14.02
C VAL A 288 13.09 3.98 13.24
N MET A 289 12.75 4.67 12.16
CA MET A 289 13.61 5.43 11.25
C MET A 289 12.71 6.46 10.55
N SER A 290 13.29 7.46 9.89
CA SER A 290 12.50 8.39 9.06
C SER A 290 12.12 7.77 7.71
N TRP A 291 11.07 8.31 7.08
CA TRP A 291 10.76 7.97 5.69
C TRP A 291 11.95 8.24 4.75
N SER A 292 12.72 9.30 4.99
CA SER A 292 13.94 9.59 4.23
C SER A 292 14.96 8.44 4.34
N GLU A 293 15.28 8.00 5.56
CA GLU A 293 16.20 6.86 5.80
C GLU A 293 15.67 5.56 5.16
N ALA A 294 14.36 5.30 5.27
CA ALA A 294 13.75 4.13 4.65
C ALA A 294 13.84 4.17 3.12
N TRP A 295 13.56 5.31 2.49
CA TRP A 295 13.66 5.48 1.04
C TRP A 295 15.10 5.30 0.55
N GLU A 296 16.08 5.87 1.25
CA GLU A 296 17.50 5.72 0.91
C GLU A 296 17.95 4.26 0.92
N VAL A 297 17.62 3.52 1.98
CA VAL A 297 18.05 2.12 2.12
C VAL A 297 17.27 1.22 1.15
N TYR A 298 15.94 1.27 1.21
CA TYR A 298 15.12 0.26 0.55
C TYR A 298 14.86 0.55 -0.94
N TYR A 299 14.97 1.80 -1.39
CA TYR A 299 14.85 2.14 -2.80
C TYR A 299 16.19 2.58 -3.42
N GLU A 300 16.84 3.63 -2.91
CA GLU A 300 18.02 4.19 -3.59
C GLU A 300 19.19 3.19 -3.62
N GLN A 301 19.48 2.53 -2.49
CA GLN A 301 20.56 1.53 -2.39
C GLN A 301 20.13 0.18 -2.97
N ASN A 302 19.09 -0.45 -2.38
CA ASN A 302 18.66 -1.80 -2.79
C ASN A 302 18.11 -1.81 -4.23
N GLY A 303 17.23 -0.86 -4.56
CA GLY A 303 16.72 -0.67 -5.92
C GLY A 303 17.82 -0.28 -6.90
N GLY A 304 18.77 0.57 -6.50
CA GLY A 304 19.94 0.91 -7.32
C GLY A 304 20.77 -0.32 -7.71
N ALA A 305 21.02 -1.23 -6.77
CA ALA A 305 21.70 -2.50 -7.05
C ALA A 305 20.91 -3.39 -8.01
N LEU A 306 19.59 -3.53 -7.79
CA LEU A 306 18.71 -4.28 -8.67
C LEU A 306 18.71 -3.74 -10.10
N PHE A 307 18.51 -2.43 -10.28
CA PHE A 307 18.41 -1.86 -11.62
C PHE A 307 19.74 -1.93 -12.37
N LYS A 308 20.88 -1.92 -11.67
CA LYS A 308 22.18 -2.21 -12.25
C LYS A 308 22.28 -3.65 -12.79
N ASP A 309 21.73 -4.63 -12.07
CA ASP A 309 21.65 -6.01 -12.56
C ASP A 309 20.72 -6.15 -13.78
N LEU A 310 19.68 -5.32 -13.87
CA LEU A 310 18.74 -5.31 -14.99
C LEU A 310 19.25 -4.57 -16.23
N GLU A 311 20.33 -3.78 -16.14
CA GLU A 311 20.97 -3.12 -17.29
C GLU A 311 21.38 -4.11 -18.38
N ARG A 312 21.75 -5.35 -18.00
CA ARG A 312 22.11 -6.41 -18.94
C ARG A 312 20.97 -6.81 -19.90
N TYR A 313 19.72 -6.49 -19.55
CA TYR A 313 18.54 -6.70 -20.39
C TYR A 313 18.11 -5.44 -21.15
N GLY A 314 18.86 -4.34 -21.03
CA GLY A 314 18.49 -3.04 -21.60
C GLY A 314 17.46 -2.25 -20.78
N ILE A 315 17.19 -2.65 -19.52
CA ILE A 315 16.34 -1.90 -18.60
C ILE A 315 17.14 -0.80 -17.91
N ARG A 316 16.58 0.40 -17.89
CA ARG A 316 17.07 1.53 -17.10
C ARG A 316 16.26 1.68 -15.80
N PRO A 317 16.80 2.38 -14.80
CA PRO A 317 16.01 2.79 -13.64
C PRO A 317 14.72 3.53 -14.04
N PRO A 318 13.69 3.52 -13.17
CA PRO A 318 12.38 4.09 -13.47
C PRO A 318 12.45 5.59 -13.77
N LYS A 319 11.60 6.04 -14.67
CA LYS A 319 11.44 7.47 -14.97
C LYS A 319 11.00 8.23 -13.72
N TYR A 320 11.57 9.42 -13.52
CA TYR A 320 11.30 10.32 -12.37
C TYR A 320 11.76 9.79 -11.01
N GLN A 321 12.60 8.76 -10.94
CA GLN A 321 13.18 8.33 -9.66
C GLN A 321 13.94 9.47 -8.95
N ASP A 322 14.55 10.39 -9.68
CA ASP A 322 15.25 11.54 -9.13
C ASP A 322 14.30 12.55 -8.46
N VAL A 323 13.06 12.66 -8.94
CA VAL A 323 12.00 13.45 -8.31
C VAL A 323 11.53 12.76 -7.03
N ALA A 324 11.38 11.44 -7.05
CA ALA A 324 11.00 10.68 -5.85
C ALA A 324 12.08 10.75 -4.76
N ASN A 325 13.35 10.61 -5.14
CA ASN A 325 14.50 10.72 -4.24
C ASN A 325 14.63 12.11 -3.59
N ALA A 326 14.27 13.17 -4.31
CA ALA A 326 14.22 14.53 -3.75
C ALA A 326 12.98 14.74 -2.87
N ALA A 327 11.86 14.11 -3.22
CA ALA A 327 10.61 14.25 -2.48
C ALA A 327 10.61 13.52 -1.13
N LYS A 328 11.56 12.60 -0.85
CA LYS A 328 11.64 11.90 0.43
C LYS A 328 11.74 12.86 1.63
N ASP A 329 12.33 14.05 1.45
CA ASP A 329 12.47 15.06 2.50
C ASP A 329 11.22 15.93 2.72
N HIS A 330 10.11 15.59 2.06
CA HIS A 330 8.90 16.40 1.98
C HIS A 330 7.60 15.60 2.12
N VAL A 331 7.56 14.36 1.61
CA VAL A 331 6.34 13.58 1.40
C VAL A 331 5.54 13.35 2.69
N SER A 332 6.20 12.94 3.78
CA SER A 332 5.51 12.65 5.04
C SER A 332 4.87 13.92 5.64
N HIS A 333 5.60 15.04 5.61
CA HIS A 333 5.13 16.33 6.13
C HIS A 333 3.97 16.91 5.30
N GLN A 334 4.04 16.80 3.97
CA GLN A 334 2.98 17.22 3.06
C GLN A 334 1.70 16.39 3.25
N ALA A 335 1.85 15.07 3.39
CA ALA A 335 0.75 14.16 3.66
C ALA A 335 0.12 14.43 5.04
N TRP A 336 0.92 14.51 6.11
CA TRP A 336 0.41 14.79 7.46
C TRP A 336 -0.33 16.13 7.52
N SER A 337 0.22 17.18 6.90
CA SER A 337 -0.44 18.48 6.82
C SER A 337 -1.80 18.41 6.11
N THR A 338 -1.91 17.60 5.07
CA THR A 338 -3.14 17.40 4.30
C THR A 338 -4.18 16.64 5.12
N PHE A 339 -3.78 15.54 5.76
CA PHE A 339 -4.67 14.77 6.62
C PHE A 339 -5.07 15.55 7.87
N TYR A 340 -4.21 16.38 8.43
CA TYR A 340 -4.52 17.21 9.59
C TYR A 340 -5.75 18.09 9.32
N GLN A 341 -5.71 18.87 8.24
CA GLN A 341 -6.79 19.78 7.88
C GLN A 341 -8.06 19.07 7.36
N TYR A 342 -7.97 17.81 6.92
CA TYR A 342 -9.10 17.02 6.40
C TYR A 342 -9.55 15.88 7.32
N SER A 343 -9.00 15.79 8.54
CA SER A 343 -9.29 14.71 9.51
C SER A 343 -10.76 14.63 9.94
N LYS A 344 -11.58 15.64 9.62
CA LYS A 344 -13.04 15.57 9.75
C LYS A 344 -13.71 14.55 8.82
N ALA A 345 -13.02 14.09 7.77
CA ALA A 345 -13.53 13.16 6.76
C ALA A 345 -12.66 11.89 6.65
N THR A 346 -12.02 11.48 7.74
CA THR A 346 -11.18 10.26 7.82
C THR A 346 -11.67 9.36 8.95
N ASN A 347 -11.39 8.07 8.86
CA ASN A 347 -11.66 7.08 9.91
C ASN A 347 -10.51 6.97 10.94
N PHE A 348 -9.62 7.96 10.97
CA PHE A 348 -8.52 8.04 11.91
C PHE A 348 -8.30 9.49 12.33
N HIS A 349 -7.63 9.68 13.47
CA HIS A 349 -7.32 10.98 14.04
C HIS A 349 -5.97 11.51 13.58
N THR A 350 -5.84 12.83 13.62
CA THR A 350 -4.55 13.53 13.49
C THR A 350 -4.32 14.42 14.71
N TRP A 351 -3.07 14.84 14.91
CA TRP A 351 -2.64 15.71 16.01
C TRP A 351 -1.48 16.61 15.57
N MET A 352 -1.11 17.58 16.40
CA MET A 352 0.19 18.25 16.28
C MET A 352 1.25 17.39 16.97
N PRO A 353 2.41 17.13 16.34
CA PRO A 353 3.49 16.37 16.97
C PRO A 353 4.01 17.09 18.22
N GLU A 354 4.41 16.33 19.24
CA GLU A 354 5.01 16.89 20.46
C GLU A 354 6.37 17.54 20.16
N GLU A 355 6.89 18.38 21.08
CA GLU A 355 8.18 19.06 20.87
C GLU A 355 9.34 18.07 20.64
N GLU A 356 9.36 16.95 21.35
CA GLU A 356 10.36 15.89 21.17
C GLU A 356 10.26 15.25 19.78
N GLU A 357 9.03 15.08 19.26
CA GLU A 357 8.79 14.56 17.92
C GLU A 357 9.20 15.58 16.85
N MET A 358 8.93 16.87 17.07
CA MET A 358 9.41 17.94 16.19
C MET A 358 10.93 18.07 16.21
N ALA A 359 11.59 17.89 17.36
CA ALA A 359 13.05 17.88 17.46
C ALA A 359 13.66 16.69 16.68
N TRP A 360 13.05 15.51 16.77
CA TRP A 360 13.43 14.36 15.95
C TRP A 360 13.21 14.65 14.45
N LEU A 361 12.11 15.29 14.06
CA LEU A 361 11.88 15.69 12.67
C LEU A 361 12.94 16.69 12.18
N SER A 362 13.38 17.65 13.01
CA SER A 362 14.50 18.54 12.66
C SER A 362 15.82 17.78 12.48
N GLU A 363 16.09 16.78 13.33
CA GLU A 363 17.29 15.94 13.20
C GLU A 363 17.26 15.12 11.90
N LYS A 364 16.11 14.53 11.56
CA LYS A 364 15.96 13.64 10.40
C LYS A 364 15.76 14.37 9.08
N TYR A 365 15.32 15.61 9.12
CA TYR A 365 15.05 16.44 7.95
C TYR A 365 15.70 17.83 8.11
N PRO A 366 17.04 17.90 8.28
CA PRO A 366 17.75 19.10 8.71
C PRO A 366 17.63 20.27 7.72
N GLU A 367 17.47 19.97 6.42
CA GLU A 367 17.41 21.00 5.37
C GLU A 367 15.97 21.46 5.05
N THR A 368 14.95 20.75 5.55
CA THR A 368 13.56 20.96 5.12
C THR A 368 12.57 21.18 6.26
N PHE A 369 12.68 20.49 7.39
CA PHE A 369 11.65 20.53 8.44
C PHE A 369 11.49 21.91 9.07
N ASP A 370 12.58 22.47 9.60
CA ASP A 370 12.55 23.79 10.23
C ASP A 370 12.24 24.91 9.22
N LYS A 371 12.71 24.74 7.98
CA LYS A 371 12.57 25.73 6.92
C LYS A 371 11.13 25.86 6.40
N TYR A 372 10.39 24.75 6.28
CA TYR A 372 9.10 24.75 5.59
C TYR A 372 7.92 24.25 6.43
N TYR A 373 8.16 23.42 7.44
CA TYR A 373 7.09 22.65 8.10
C TYR A 373 6.88 23.04 9.57
N ARG A 374 7.96 23.22 10.35
CA ARG A 374 7.87 23.55 11.78
C ARG A 374 7.01 24.78 12.05
N ALA A 375 7.27 25.90 11.36
CA ALA A 375 6.52 27.14 11.55
C ALA A 375 5.02 26.99 11.25
N ARG A 376 4.66 26.10 10.30
CA ARG A 376 3.25 25.77 10.00
C ARG A 376 2.59 25.05 11.17
N PHE A 377 3.30 24.08 11.75
CA PHE A 377 2.79 23.31 12.89
C PHE A 377 2.69 24.16 14.15
N GLU A 378 3.67 25.00 14.44
CA GLU A 378 3.62 25.95 15.55
C GLU A 378 2.45 26.94 15.40
N HIS A 379 2.19 27.41 14.19
CA HIS A 379 1.03 28.26 13.90
C HIS A 379 -0.29 27.51 14.17
N TRP A 380 -0.44 26.29 13.67
CA TRP A 380 -1.65 25.50 13.87
C TRP A 380 -1.86 25.05 15.31
N ASP A 381 -0.79 24.72 16.04
CA ASP A 381 -0.82 24.41 17.46
C ASP A 381 -1.28 25.65 18.27
N LYS A 382 -0.76 26.84 17.94
CA LYS A 382 -1.24 28.09 18.53
C LYS A 382 -2.73 28.31 18.26
N GLU A 383 -3.18 28.20 17.02
CA GLU A 383 -4.60 28.33 16.68
C GLU A 383 -5.45 27.29 17.43
N HIS A 384 -4.98 26.05 17.54
CA HIS A 384 -5.65 24.99 18.28
C HIS A 384 -5.80 25.33 19.77
N LYS A 385 -4.73 25.79 20.44
CA LYS A 385 -4.73 26.22 21.84
C LYS A 385 -5.68 27.39 22.11
N GLU A 386 -5.91 28.24 21.10
CA GLU A 386 -6.88 29.33 21.14
C GLU A 386 -8.31 28.92 20.75
N GLY A 387 -8.58 27.61 20.59
CA GLY A 387 -9.90 27.08 20.27
C GLY A 387 -10.28 27.16 18.78
N ARG A 388 -9.31 27.41 17.90
CA ARG A 388 -9.49 27.57 16.45
C ARG A 388 -8.73 26.52 15.64
N ARG A 389 -8.79 25.25 16.07
CA ARG A 389 -8.16 24.12 15.35
C ARG A 389 -8.53 24.19 13.87
N PHE A 390 -7.53 24.22 13.00
CA PHE A 390 -7.76 24.41 11.58
C PHE A 390 -8.32 23.14 10.92
N TYR A 391 -9.50 23.26 10.33
CA TYR A 391 -10.05 22.29 9.40
C TYR A 391 -10.36 23.00 8.09
N ASN A 392 -9.91 22.42 6.98
CA ASN A 392 -10.27 22.93 5.67
C ASN A 392 -11.66 22.40 5.28
N ASN A 393 -12.59 23.32 5.02
CA ASN A 393 -13.96 22.98 4.67
C ASN A 393 -14.22 22.84 3.17
N THR A 394 -13.23 23.17 2.34
CA THR A 394 -13.32 23.06 0.87
C THR A 394 -12.66 21.77 0.42
N LEU A 395 -13.35 20.97 -0.39
CA LEU A 395 -12.79 19.73 -0.92
C LEU A 395 -11.59 20.01 -1.85
N PRO A 396 -10.51 19.19 -1.81
CA PRO A 396 -9.32 19.42 -2.63
C PRO A 396 -9.51 19.00 -4.09
N GLN A 397 -8.74 19.60 -4.99
CA GLN A 397 -8.52 19.02 -6.31
C GLN A 397 -7.75 17.70 -6.16
N LEU A 398 -8.21 16.64 -6.85
CA LEU A 398 -7.55 15.33 -6.88
C LEU A 398 -6.80 15.13 -8.19
N CYS A 399 -5.72 14.36 -8.15
CA CYS A 399 -5.02 13.87 -9.33
C CYS A 399 -5.87 12.83 -10.08
N GLN A 400 -6.00 12.94 -11.40
CA GLN A 400 -6.79 12.00 -12.22
C GLN A 400 -6.28 10.55 -12.17
N VAL A 401 -4.98 10.35 -11.92
CA VAL A 401 -4.36 9.01 -11.89
C VAL A 401 -4.24 8.49 -10.47
N CYS A 402 -3.40 9.12 -9.63
CA CYS A 402 -3.15 8.62 -8.27
C CYS A 402 -4.26 8.92 -7.26
N GLN A 403 -5.20 9.80 -7.60
CA GLN A 403 -6.35 10.21 -6.79
C GLN A 403 -6.02 10.94 -5.47
N ILE A 404 -4.75 11.09 -5.12
CA ILE A 404 -4.29 11.93 -4.01
C ILE A 404 -4.62 13.40 -4.34
N PRO A 405 -4.96 14.23 -3.34
CA PRO A 405 -4.97 15.68 -3.48
C PRO A 405 -3.71 16.21 -4.17
N VAL A 406 -3.86 17.25 -5.00
CA VAL A 406 -2.72 17.92 -5.66
C VAL A 406 -1.94 18.74 -4.63
N MET A 407 -1.15 18.04 -3.80
CA MET A 407 -0.41 18.59 -2.65
C MET A 407 1.12 18.53 -2.81
N PHE A 408 1.61 17.77 -3.80
CA PHE A 408 3.04 17.61 -4.04
C PHE A 408 3.63 18.83 -4.74
N THR A 409 4.92 19.06 -4.50
CA THR A 409 5.64 20.26 -4.94
C THR A 409 6.64 19.94 -6.05
N GLU A 410 7.18 20.97 -6.69
CA GLU A 410 8.28 20.83 -7.66
C GLU A 410 9.56 20.38 -6.95
N LYS A 411 10.41 19.65 -7.68
CA LYS A 411 11.66 19.07 -7.16
C LYS A 411 12.60 20.13 -6.58
N ASP A 412 12.77 21.23 -7.31
CA ASP A 412 13.74 22.28 -6.98
C ASP A 412 13.11 23.45 -6.19
N ASP A 413 11.79 23.42 -5.99
CA ASP A 413 11.06 24.45 -5.23
C ASP A 413 9.91 23.82 -4.40
N PRO A 414 10.15 23.55 -3.10
CA PRO A 414 9.14 23.00 -2.19
C PRO A 414 7.96 23.93 -1.87
N THR A 415 7.92 25.15 -2.43
CA THR A 415 6.84 26.12 -2.23
C THR A 415 5.87 26.20 -3.42
N VAL A 416 6.20 25.56 -4.55
CA VAL A 416 5.39 25.55 -5.77
C VAL A 416 4.80 24.17 -5.98
N PHE A 417 3.48 24.07 -6.17
CA PHE A 417 2.82 22.80 -6.49
C PHE A 417 3.24 22.28 -7.87
N SER A 418 3.56 20.99 -7.98
CA SER A 418 3.89 20.33 -9.26
C SER A 418 2.64 19.96 -10.07
N HIS A 419 1.65 20.84 -10.05
CA HIS A 419 0.40 20.70 -10.79
C HIS A 419 0.68 20.62 -12.30
N ARG A 420 0.00 19.69 -12.96
CA ARG A 420 -0.06 19.59 -14.42
C ARG A 420 -1.51 19.52 -14.86
N GLN A 421 -1.78 19.98 -16.07
CA GLN A 421 -3.10 19.88 -16.69
C GLN A 421 -2.95 19.58 -18.17
N ILE A 422 -3.86 18.76 -18.70
CA ILE A 422 -4.01 18.56 -20.14
C ILE A 422 -5.47 18.70 -20.55
N LYS A 423 -5.69 18.81 -21.87
CA LYS A 423 -7.00 18.67 -22.49
C LYS A 423 -7.00 17.40 -23.34
N HIS A 424 -7.98 16.52 -23.14
CA HIS A 424 -8.17 15.31 -23.92
C HIS A 424 -9.65 15.21 -24.31
N GLU A 425 -9.93 15.08 -25.61
CA GLU A 425 -11.31 14.99 -26.17
C GLU A 425 -12.28 16.10 -25.72
N GLY A 426 -11.78 17.32 -25.53
CA GLY A 426 -12.63 18.43 -25.08
C GLY A 426 -12.62 18.66 -23.57
N GLU A 427 -12.30 17.64 -22.79
CA GLU A 427 -12.31 17.64 -21.32
C GLU A 427 -10.96 18.00 -20.71
N ARG A 428 -10.96 18.51 -19.48
CA ARG A 428 -9.76 18.94 -18.75
C ARG A 428 -9.46 17.97 -17.61
N TYR A 429 -8.21 17.52 -17.55
CA TYR A 429 -7.72 16.59 -16.52
C TYR A 429 -6.51 17.19 -15.81
N HIS A 430 -6.43 16.96 -14.49
CA HIS A 430 -5.44 17.55 -13.60
C HIS A 430 -4.59 16.46 -12.93
N PHE A 431 -3.30 16.72 -12.76
CA PHE A 431 -2.34 15.77 -12.22
C PHE A 431 -1.45 16.42 -11.18
N CYS A 432 -0.98 15.61 -10.23
CA CYS A 432 -0.07 16.04 -9.17
C CYS A 432 1.42 15.99 -9.54
N SER A 433 1.74 15.68 -10.80
CA SER A 433 3.11 15.54 -11.30
C SER A 433 3.16 15.20 -12.78
N ASP A 434 4.33 15.36 -13.39
CA ASP A 434 4.62 14.82 -14.72
C ASP A 434 4.48 13.30 -14.79
N GLY A 435 4.90 12.54 -13.77
CA GLY A 435 4.74 11.08 -13.77
C GLY A 435 3.29 10.61 -13.87
N CYS A 436 2.35 11.24 -13.14
CA CYS A 436 0.92 10.94 -13.29
C CYS A 436 0.36 11.45 -14.63
N CYS A 437 0.83 12.60 -15.11
CA CYS A 437 0.43 13.16 -16.40
C CYS A 437 0.83 12.25 -17.57
N ASP A 438 2.03 11.68 -17.53
CA ASP A 438 2.54 10.78 -18.56
C ASP A 438 1.84 9.42 -18.56
N ILE A 439 1.53 8.88 -17.38
CA ILE A 439 0.69 7.68 -17.26
C ILE A 439 -0.68 7.91 -17.93
N PHE A 440 -1.31 9.07 -17.65
CA PHE A 440 -2.58 9.41 -18.28
C PHE A 440 -2.46 9.54 -19.80
N LYS A 441 -1.43 10.20 -20.32
CA LYS A 441 -1.23 10.36 -21.78
C LYS A 441 -1.07 9.02 -22.50
N ASN A 442 -0.57 8.00 -21.81
CA ASN A 442 -0.36 6.67 -22.40
C ASN A 442 -1.65 5.82 -22.43
N GLU A 443 -2.53 5.95 -21.44
CA GLU A 443 -3.78 5.18 -21.32
C GLU A 443 -4.97 6.06 -20.93
N PRO A 444 -5.27 7.14 -21.68
CA PRO A 444 -6.29 8.10 -21.26
C PRO A 444 -7.67 7.44 -21.15
N GLU A 445 -8.01 6.50 -22.04
CA GLU A 445 -9.28 5.78 -22.05
C GLU A 445 -9.51 5.02 -20.74
N LYS A 446 -8.44 4.56 -20.07
CA LYS A 446 -8.52 3.91 -18.76
C LYS A 446 -8.81 4.93 -17.66
N TYR A 447 -8.05 6.02 -17.62
CA TYR A 447 -8.08 6.96 -16.49
C TYR A 447 -9.23 7.97 -16.53
N ILE A 448 -9.86 8.22 -17.67
CA ILE A 448 -11.08 9.04 -17.71
C ILE A 448 -12.26 8.39 -16.97
N GLN A 449 -12.21 7.07 -16.77
CA GLN A 449 -13.25 6.29 -16.07
C GLN A 449 -13.11 6.36 -14.53
N ALA A 450 -12.08 7.02 -14.01
CA ALA A 450 -11.78 7.02 -12.58
C ALA A 450 -12.94 7.57 -11.73
N TRP A 451 -13.34 6.80 -10.71
CA TRP A 451 -14.25 7.26 -9.66
C TRP A 451 -13.49 8.18 -8.70
N LEU A 452 -13.45 9.47 -9.00
CA LEU A 452 -12.77 10.47 -8.16
C LEU A 452 -13.71 10.94 -7.03
N PRO A 453 -13.41 10.63 -5.75
CA PRO A 453 -14.37 10.82 -4.65
C PRO A 453 -14.93 12.24 -4.53
N VAL A 454 -14.08 13.27 -4.69
CA VAL A 454 -14.51 14.67 -4.62
C VAL A 454 -15.50 15.02 -5.73
N HIS A 455 -15.24 14.57 -6.97
CA HIS A 455 -16.17 14.78 -8.08
C HIS A 455 -17.49 14.06 -7.85
N GLN A 456 -17.45 12.86 -7.28
CA GLN A 456 -18.62 12.03 -7.03
C GLN A 456 -19.50 12.60 -5.91
N ILE A 457 -18.89 13.23 -4.91
CA ILE A 457 -19.61 14.04 -3.91
C ILE A 457 -20.33 15.21 -4.60
N TYR A 458 -19.63 15.98 -5.44
CA TYR A 458 -20.27 17.11 -6.15
C TYR A 458 -21.35 16.68 -7.15
N GLN A 459 -21.25 15.47 -7.70
CA GLN A 459 -22.28 14.88 -8.56
C GLN A 459 -23.50 14.35 -7.78
N GLY A 460 -23.43 14.25 -6.45
CA GLY A 460 -24.51 13.73 -5.61
C GLY A 460 -24.54 12.20 -5.49
N ASN A 461 -23.48 11.49 -5.88
CA ASN A 461 -23.42 10.02 -5.90
C ASN A 461 -23.02 9.40 -4.56
N CYS A 462 -22.76 10.22 -3.53
CA CYS A 462 -22.25 9.79 -2.22
C CYS A 462 -23.29 9.94 -1.09
N GLY A 463 -24.59 9.85 -1.41
CA GLY A 463 -25.65 9.75 -0.39
C GLY A 463 -25.91 10.98 0.48
N GLY A 464 -25.30 12.14 0.17
CA GLY A 464 -25.48 13.39 0.93
C GLY A 464 -25.15 14.63 0.10
N ALA A 465 -25.79 15.75 0.43
CA ALA A 465 -25.56 17.06 -0.21
C ALA A 465 -24.48 17.91 0.48
N ASP A 466 -24.04 17.48 1.67
CA ASP A 466 -23.01 18.11 2.49
C ASP A 466 -22.00 17.07 3.00
N VAL A 467 -20.77 17.51 3.28
CA VAL A 467 -19.66 16.63 3.70
C VAL A 467 -19.98 15.87 4.98
N PRO A 468 -20.52 16.47 6.07
CA PRO A 468 -20.94 15.72 7.25
C PRO A 468 -21.90 14.55 6.94
N THR A 469 -22.94 14.78 6.14
CA THR A 469 -23.87 13.72 5.74
C THR A 469 -23.15 12.60 4.95
N VAL A 470 -22.26 12.94 4.02
CA VAL A 470 -21.45 11.94 3.29
C VAL A 470 -20.60 11.12 4.27
N VAL A 471 -19.90 11.78 5.19
CA VAL A 471 -19.02 11.11 6.16
C VAL A 471 -19.81 10.18 7.08
N GLU A 472 -20.95 10.61 7.60
CA GLU A 472 -21.75 9.78 8.51
C GLU A 472 -22.51 8.67 7.77
N LYS A 473 -23.27 9.02 6.73
CA LYS A 473 -24.24 8.10 6.11
C LYS A 473 -23.67 7.26 4.99
N TYR A 474 -22.69 7.77 4.25
CA TYR A 474 -22.08 7.05 3.13
C TYR A 474 -20.75 6.40 3.49
N TYR A 475 -19.92 7.05 4.31
CA TYR A 475 -18.65 6.44 4.75
C TYR A 475 -18.81 5.56 5.99
N HIS A 476 -19.91 5.67 6.74
CA HIS A 476 -20.06 5.05 8.07
C HIS A 476 -18.93 5.46 9.02
N ILE A 477 -18.51 6.72 8.97
CA ILE A 477 -17.59 7.30 9.95
C ILE A 477 -18.46 8.00 10.99
N ASN A 478 -18.38 7.53 12.24
CA ASN A 478 -19.10 8.11 13.36
C ASN A 478 -18.48 9.46 13.72
N LEU A 479 -19.17 10.55 13.37
CA LEU A 479 -18.71 11.92 13.61
C LEU A 479 -18.49 12.18 15.11
N GLY A 480 -17.31 12.73 15.45
CA GLY A 480 -16.89 12.97 16.84
C GLY A 480 -16.33 11.73 17.54
N VAL A 481 -16.29 10.57 16.88
CA VAL A 481 -15.82 9.31 17.44
C VAL A 481 -14.64 8.76 16.64
N ASP A 482 -14.81 8.57 15.34
CA ASP A 482 -13.79 7.96 14.46
C ASP A 482 -12.80 9.00 13.87
N ASN A 483 -13.21 10.26 13.80
CA ASN A 483 -12.57 11.34 13.04
C ASN A 483 -12.04 12.46 13.96
N LEU A 484 -11.57 13.58 13.39
CA LEU A 484 -11.10 14.80 14.10
C LEU A 484 -9.75 14.65 14.84
N GLU A 485 -9.54 15.47 15.88
CA GLU A 485 -8.33 15.52 16.72
C GLU A 485 -8.26 14.28 17.60
N TYR A 486 -7.04 13.80 17.86
CA TYR A 486 -6.84 12.72 18.83
C TYR A 486 -7.05 13.23 20.25
N HIS A 487 -6.45 14.36 20.62
CA HIS A 487 -6.59 14.89 21.97
C HIS A 487 -8.05 15.31 22.27
N GLY A 488 -8.70 14.51 23.11
CA GLY A 488 -10.11 14.67 23.49
C GLY A 488 -11.06 13.79 22.69
N SER A 489 -10.55 12.93 21.80
CA SER A 489 -11.36 11.88 21.18
C SER A 489 -11.73 10.79 22.18
N PRO A 490 -12.76 9.97 21.88
CA PRO A 490 -13.09 8.81 22.71
C PRO A 490 -11.94 7.81 22.86
N ASP A 491 -11.06 7.68 21.86
CA ASP A 491 -9.87 6.81 21.95
C ASP A 491 -8.87 7.37 22.98
N HIS A 492 -8.62 8.68 22.97
CA HIS A 492 -7.74 9.32 23.96
C HIS A 492 -8.30 9.24 25.37
N GLU A 493 -9.60 9.53 25.56
CA GLU A 493 -10.24 9.44 26.88
C GLU A 493 -10.18 8.01 27.44
N ARG A 494 -10.48 7.02 26.60
CA ARG A 494 -10.37 5.60 26.97
C ARG A 494 -8.93 5.22 27.31
N TRP A 495 -7.96 5.70 26.55
CA TRP A 495 -6.56 5.42 26.81
C TRP A 495 -6.10 5.95 28.16
N LEU A 496 -6.47 7.18 28.50
CA LEU A 496 -6.18 7.75 29.80
C LEU A 496 -6.80 6.93 30.94
N ASP A 497 -8.06 6.49 30.78
CA ASP A 497 -8.73 5.61 31.76
C ASP A 497 -7.98 4.27 31.95
N ILE A 498 -7.60 3.61 30.84
CA ILE A 498 -6.79 2.38 30.87
C ILE A 498 -5.47 2.58 31.64
N LYS A 499 -4.84 3.75 31.49
CA LYS A 499 -3.58 4.08 32.18
C LYS A 499 -3.78 4.63 33.60
N GLY A 500 -5.02 4.76 34.07
CA GLY A 500 -5.34 5.39 35.35
C GLY A 500 -4.97 6.88 35.41
N LEU A 501 -4.87 7.54 34.26
CA LEU A 501 -4.58 8.96 34.10
C LEU A 501 -5.90 9.74 34.02
N LYS A 502 -5.95 10.92 34.63
CA LYS A 502 -7.09 11.82 34.47
C LYS A 502 -6.89 12.68 33.22
N PRO A 503 -7.94 12.95 32.42
CA PRO A 503 -7.88 13.97 31.40
C PRO A 503 -7.43 15.28 32.03
N LEU A 504 -6.37 15.90 31.47
CA LEU A 504 -6.07 17.29 31.79
C LEU A 504 -7.35 18.07 31.46
N LYS A 505 -7.97 18.68 32.48
CA LYS A 505 -9.14 19.54 32.27
C LYS A 505 -8.74 20.61 31.25
N SER A 506 -9.18 20.49 30.01
CA SER A 506 -8.95 21.54 29.02
C SER A 506 -9.69 22.78 29.51
N SER A 507 -8.97 23.89 29.63
CA SER A 507 -9.50 25.20 30.01
C SER A 507 -10.27 25.87 28.86
N SER A 508 -10.72 25.14 27.84
CA SER A 508 -11.33 25.72 26.65
C SER A 508 -12.30 24.76 25.94
N ALA A 509 -13.44 24.48 26.58
CA ALA A 509 -14.61 23.97 25.86
C ALA A 509 -15.89 24.61 26.41
N LYS A 510 -16.09 25.90 26.13
CA LYS A 510 -17.45 26.37 25.91
C LYS A 510 -17.95 25.64 24.67
N LYS A 511 -18.87 24.69 24.84
CA LYS A 511 -19.66 24.11 23.75
C LYS A 511 -20.24 25.25 22.91
N SER A 512 -19.67 25.54 21.75
CA SER A 512 -20.35 26.32 20.72
C SER A 512 -21.24 25.36 19.94
N ALA A 513 -22.52 25.36 20.29
CA ALA A 513 -23.56 24.86 19.41
C ALA A 513 -23.77 25.89 18.28
N ALA A 514 -23.50 25.50 17.04
CA ALA A 514 -24.11 26.00 15.81
C ALA A 514 -23.64 25.13 14.64
#